data_AF-A0A973NS78-F1
#
_entry.id   AF-A0A973NS78-F1
#
_cell.length_a   1.000
_cell.length_b   1.000
_cell.length_c   1.000
_cell.angle_alpha   90.00
_cell.angle_beta   90.00
_cell.angle_gamma   90.00
#
_symmetry.space_group_name_H-M   'P 1'
#
loop_
_entity.id
_entity.type
_entity.pdbx_description
1 polymer ?
#
loop_
_entity_poly.entity_id
_entity_poly.type
_entity_poly.pdbx_seq_one_letter_code
_entity_poly.pdbx_strand_id
1 'polypeptide(L)'
;APDLKNIILALTLFLGIGVFLFAMWWDGSDRARLTRRSDVAFWLHLLAAPMIVHPVFTLLGLNDGHATVGEGLVVIVLYVALGLTALAIDRRALLVSALAYVLFAMQQLFRQFGAVELNVALTALIIGSALLMLSAFWHQARRAIVRPLPESLRDRLPILDRSVPVTQPAA
;
A
#
# COMPACT_ATOMS: atom_id res chain seq x y z
N ALA A 1 20.23 -16.91 -19.21
CA ALA A 1 20.85 -15.62 -19.52
C ALA A 1 20.41 -14.60 -18.47
N PRO A 2 21.30 -14.12 -17.60
CA PRO A 2 20.96 -13.14 -16.55
C PRO A 2 20.34 -11.86 -17.11
N ASP A 3 20.71 -11.47 -18.33
CA ASP A 3 20.18 -10.27 -18.99
C ASP A 3 18.68 -10.36 -19.30
N LEU A 4 18.19 -11.52 -19.76
CA LEU A 4 16.77 -11.68 -20.07
C LEU A 4 15.90 -11.57 -18.80
N LYS A 5 16.37 -12.14 -17.68
CA LYS A 5 15.68 -12.02 -16.38
C LYS A 5 15.61 -10.55 -15.95
N ASN A 6 16.71 -9.82 -16.03
CA ASN A 6 16.77 -8.41 -15.64
C ASN A 6 15.88 -7.54 -16.54
N ILE A 7 15.85 -7.80 -17.85
CA ILE A 7 14.96 -7.11 -18.79
C ILE A 7 13.50 -7.37 -18.43
N ILE A 8 13.11 -8.62 -18.19
CA ILE A 8 11.72 -8.97 -17.81
C ILE A 8 11.33 -8.29 -16.49
N LEU A 9 12.22 -8.28 -15.50
CA LEU A 9 11.98 -7.62 -14.20
C LEU A 9 11.83 -6.11 -14.36
N ALA A 10 12.71 -5.46 -15.13
CA ALA A 10 12.62 -4.04 -15.41
C ALA A 10 11.31 -3.70 -16.15
N LEU A 11 10.94 -4.49 -17.17
CA LEU A 11 9.69 -4.31 -17.91
C LEU A 11 8.46 -4.49 -17.00
N THR A 12 8.49 -5.50 -16.12
CA THR A 12 7.45 -5.73 -15.10
C THR A 12 7.35 -4.55 -14.14
N LEU A 13 8.47 -3.98 -13.71
CA LEU A 13 8.51 -2.80 -12.84
C LEU A 13 7.89 -1.58 -13.53
N PHE A 14 8.29 -1.29 -14.77
CA PHE A 14 7.73 -0.17 -15.54
C PHE A 14 6.24 -0.34 -15.81
N LEU A 15 5.81 -1.56 -16.17
CA LEU A 15 4.39 -1.89 -16.29
C LEU A 15 3.66 -1.71 -14.96
N GLY A 16 4.23 -2.15 -13.85
CA GLY A 16 3.67 -1.98 -12.51
C GLY A 16 3.47 -0.51 -12.15
N ILE A 17 4.46 0.35 -12.42
CA ILE A 17 4.36 1.80 -12.24
C ILE A 17 3.27 2.37 -13.15
N GLY A 18 3.20 1.95 -14.41
CA GLY A 18 2.16 2.37 -15.35
C GLY A 18 0.74 2.01 -14.88
N VAL A 19 0.55 0.76 -14.42
CA VAL A 19 -0.73 0.29 -13.84
C VAL A 19 -1.07 1.08 -12.58
N PHE A 20 -0.09 1.36 -11.73
CA PHE A 20 -0.28 2.18 -10.52
C PHE A 20 -0.76 3.58 -10.85
N LEU A 21 -0.07 4.29 -11.77
CA LEU A 21 -0.46 5.63 -12.19
C LEU A 21 -1.84 5.64 -12.88
N PHE A 22 -2.14 4.63 -13.68
CA PHE A 22 -3.46 4.46 -14.28
C PHE A 22 -4.54 4.23 -13.21
N ALA A 23 -4.25 3.41 -12.20
CA ALA A 23 -5.15 3.17 -11.08
C ALA A 23 -5.41 4.45 -10.27
N MET A 24 -4.38 5.28 -10.07
CA MET A 24 -4.49 6.61 -9.44
C MET A 24 -5.40 7.56 -10.21
N TRP A 25 -5.19 7.65 -11.54
CA TRP A 25 -6.00 8.49 -12.41
C TRP A 25 -7.46 8.03 -12.45
N TRP A 26 -7.68 6.72 -12.52
CA TRP A 26 -9.01 6.11 -12.52
C TRP A 26 -9.75 6.34 -11.20
N ASP A 27 -9.04 6.22 -10.07
CA ASP A 27 -9.62 6.45 -8.74
C ASP A 27 -9.99 7.92 -8.50
N GLY A 28 -9.13 8.86 -8.92
CA GLY A 28 -9.41 10.30 -8.84
C GLY A 28 -10.58 10.78 -9.71
N SER A 29 -11.03 9.94 -10.66
CA SER A 29 -12.13 10.28 -11.57
C SER A 29 -13.53 10.12 -10.95
N ASP A 30 -13.68 9.48 -9.78
CA ASP A 30 -14.96 9.38 -9.05
C ASP A 30 -14.83 9.85 -7.59
N ARG A 31 -14.74 11.17 -7.42
CA ARG A 31 -14.66 11.82 -6.10
C ARG A 31 -15.88 11.58 -5.20
N ALA A 32 -17.06 11.37 -5.79
CA ALA A 32 -18.32 11.22 -5.06
C ALA A 32 -18.52 9.79 -4.51
N ARG A 33 -17.70 8.82 -4.95
CA ARG A 33 -17.78 7.39 -4.61
C ARG A 33 -19.19 6.81 -4.83
N LEU A 34 -19.82 7.16 -5.95
CA LEU A 34 -21.17 6.71 -6.28
C LEU A 34 -21.19 5.51 -7.24
N THR A 35 -20.06 5.15 -7.86
CA THR A 35 -20.02 4.09 -8.90
C THR A 35 -19.09 2.90 -8.57
N ARG A 36 -19.32 1.76 -9.25
CA ARG A 36 -18.45 0.55 -9.24
C ARG A 36 -17.02 0.78 -9.76
N ARG A 37 -16.69 1.98 -10.25
CA ARG A 37 -15.31 2.36 -10.64
C ARG A 37 -14.34 2.21 -9.49
N SER A 38 -14.87 2.27 -8.26
CA SER A 38 -14.09 2.02 -7.06
C SER A 38 -13.47 0.61 -7.04
N ASP A 39 -14.21 -0.42 -7.45
CA ASP A 39 -13.73 -1.81 -7.40
C ASP A 39 -12.65 -2.07 -8.47
N VAL A 40 -12.77 -1.48 -9.64
CA VAL A 40 -11.77 -1.64 -10.72
C VAL A 40 -10.43 -1.04 -10.31
N ALA A 41 -10.43 0.18 -9.76
CA ALA A 41 -9.20 0.78 -9.23
C ALA A 41 -8.62 -0.03 -8.05
N PHE A 42 -9.45 -0.74 -7.28
CA PHE A 42 -8.97 -1.64 -6.23
C PHE A 42 -8.12 -2.76 -6.84
N TRP A 43 -8.66 -3.44 -7.86
CA TRP A 43 -7.97 -4.56 -8.51
C TRP A 43 -6.68 -4.10 -9.23
N LEU A 44 -6.69 -2.92 -9.84
CA LEU A 44 -5.50 -2.36 -10.49
C LEU A 44 -4.39 -2.05 -9.48
N HIS A 45 -4.72 -1.49 -8.30
CA HIS A 45 -3.75 -1.30 -7.23
C HIS A 45 -3.22 -2.63 -6.68
N LEU A 46 -4.09 -3.63 -6.52
CA LEU A 46 -3.72 -4.98 -6.07
C LEU A 46 -2.74 -5.65 -7.05
N LEU A 47 -2.92 -5.43 -8.36
CA LEU A 47 -2.02 -5.93 -9.40
C LEU A 47 -0.69 -5.16 -9.43
N ALA A 48 -0.73 -3.84 -9.29
CA ALA A 48 0.46 -2.99 -9.37
C ALA A 48 1.46 -3.27 -8.24
N ALA A 49 0.98 -3.50 -7.02
CA ALA A 49 1.82 -3.72 -5.85
C ALA A 49 2.87 -4.85 -6.04
N PRO A 50 2.51 -6.10 -6.40
CA PRO A 50 3.49 -7.16 -6.64
C PRO A 50 4.37 -6.89 -7.86
N MET A 51 3.83 -6.25 -8.91
CA MET A 51 4.61 -5.87 -10.09
C MET A 51 5.68 -4.81 -9.80
N ILE A 52 5.53 -4.04 -8.72
CA ILE A 52 6.53 -3.06 -8.29
C ILE A 52 7.47 -3.68 -7.25
N VAL A 53 6.92 -4.26 -6.18
CA VAL A 53 7.70 -4.73 -5.03
C VAL A 53 8.61 -5.89 -5.42
N HIS A 54 8.11 -6.89 -6.16
CA HIS A 54 8.89 -8.09 -6.46
C HIS A 54 10.11 -7.82 -7.34
N PRO A 55 10.01 -7.04 -8.44
CA PRO A 55 11.18 -6.66 -9.23
C PRO A 55 12.17 -5.80 -8.47
N VAL A 56 11.71 -4.85 -7.64
CA VAL A 56 12.62 -4.02 -6.83
C VAL A 56 13.43 -4.89 -5.88
N PHE A 57 12.80 -5.83 -5.18
CA PHE A 57 13.51 -6.75 -4.28
C PHE A 57 14.53 -7.63 -4.99
N THR A 58 14.16 -8.12 -6.18
CA THR A 58 15.00 -9.03 -6.96
C THR A 58 16.16 -8.30 -7.65
N LEU A 59 15.92 -7.10 -8.17
CA LEU A 59 16.93 -6.29 -8.85
C LEU A 59 17.95 -5.68 -7.89
N LEU A 60 17.55 -5.37 -6.65
CA LEU A 60 18.46 -4.89 -5.60
C LEU A 60 19.17 -6.02 -4.84
N GLY A 61 19.07 -7.28 -5.30
CA GLY A 61 19.76 -8.41 -4.66
C GLY A 61 19.33 -8.70 -3.21
N LEU A 62 18.21 -8.13 -2.75
CA LEU A 62 17.72 -8.28 -1.38
C LEU A 62 17.35 -9.72 -1.04
N ASN A 63 17.03 -10.51 -2.07
CA ASN A 63 16.67 -11.91 -1.95
C ASN A 63 17.89 -12.83 -1.72
N ASP A 64 19.09 -12.34 -1.98
CA ASP A 64 20.34 -13.11 -1.94
C ASP A 64 21.09 -12.93 -0.59
N GLY A 65 20.55 -12.12 0.33
CA GLY A 65 21.07 -11.96 1.70
C GLY A 65 22.27 -11.00 1.85
N HIS A 66 22.69 -10.35 0.77
CA HIS A 66 23.85 -9.44 0.73
C HIS A 66 23.48 -7.95 0.61
N ALA A 67 22.27 -7.58 1.01
CA ALA A 67 21.76 -6.23 0.85
C ALA A 67 22.60 -5.19 1.62
N THR A 68 22.98 -4.13 0.93
CA THR A 68 23.64 -2.97 1.51
C THR A 68 22.65 -2.07 2.24
N VAL A 69 23.15 -1.24 3.16
CA VAL A 69 22.34 -0.25 3.89
C VAL A 69 21.61 0.70 2.93
N GLY A 70 22.23 1.05 1.80
CA GLY A 70 21.63 1.90 0.77
C GLY A 70 20.41 1.25 0.11
N GLU A 71 20.50 -0.04 -0.24
CA GLU A 71 19.38 -0.79 -0.84
C GLU A 71 18.22 -0.95 0.15
N GLY A 72 18.51 -1.19 1.43
CA GLY A 72 17.51 -1.21 2.50
C GLY A 72 16.77 0.13 2.63
N LEU A 73 17.50 1.25 2.55
CA LEU A 73 16.91 2.60 2.57
C LEU A 73 15.94 2.84 1.41
N VAL A 74 16.30 2.39 0.19
CA VAL A 74 15.43 2.51 -1.00
C VAL A 74 14.11 1.78 -0.78
N VAL A 75 14.15 0.58 -0.22
CA VAL A 75 12.94 -0.20 0.09
C VAL A 75 12.08 0.51 1.13
N ILE A 76 12.68 1.03 2.20
CA ILE A 76 11.94 1.78 3.22
C ILE A 76 11.24 2.98 2.60
N VAL A 77 11.94 3.78 1.80
CA VAL A 77 11.36 4.94 1.10
C VAL A 77 10.22 4.52 0.18
N LEU A 78 10.38 3.42 -0.56
CA LEU A 78 9.32 2.87 -1.43
C LEU A 78 8.07 2.49 -0.62
N TYR A 79 8.23 1.76 0.50
CA TYR A 79 7.11 1.36 1.35
C TYR A 79 6.43 2.57 2.02
N VAL A 80 7.20 3.56 2.46
CA VAL A 80 6.65 4.82 2.98
C VAL A 80 5.84 5.52 1.90
N ALA A 81 6.38 5.66 0.68
CA ALA A 81 5.66 6.28 -0.43
C ALA A 81 4.35 5.55 -0.76
N LEU A 82 4.36 4.22 -0.82
CA LEU A 82 3.16 3.41 -1.04
C LEU A 82 2.15 3.56 0.12
N GLY A 83 2.62 3.59 1.36
CA GLY A 83 1.79 3.76 2.56
C GLY A 83 1.13 5.15 2.64
N LEU A 84 1.90 6.21 2.36
CA LEU A 84 1.37 7.58 2.27
C LEU A 84 0.31 7.69 1.18
N THR A 85 0.58 7.10 0.02
CA THR A 85 -0.35 7.09 -1.11
C THR A 85 -1.64 6.34 -0.75
N ALA A 86 -1.53 5.18 -0.10
CA ALA A 86 -2.68 4.43 0.41
C ALA A 86 -3.55 5.25 1.39
N LEU A 87 -2.91 6.01 2.27
CA LEU A 87 -3.62 6.86 3.24
C LEU A 87 -4.31 8.06 2.56
N ALA A 88 -3.63 8.72 1.62
CA ALA A 88 -4.17 9.87 0.90
C ALA A 88 -5.47 9.51 0.16
N ILE A 89 -5.45 8.38 -0.53
CA ILE A 89 -6.55 7.86 -1.34
C ILE A 89 -7.71 7.31 -0.50
N ASP A 90 -7.51 7.09 0.80
CA ASP A 90 -8.52 6.50 1.68
C ASP A 90 -9.02 5.15 1.15
N ARG A 91 -8.07 4.28 0.78
CA ARG A 91 -8.35 2.93 0.31
C ARG A 91 -7.62 1.89 1.15
N ARG A 92 -8.38 1.22 2.03
CA ARG A 92 -7.95 0.04 2.79
C ARG A 92 -7.46 -1.11 1.89
N ALA A 93 -7.80 -1.06 0.60
CA ALA A 93 -7.35 -1.98 -0.45
C ALA A 93 -5.85 -2.29 -0.44
N LEU A 94 -5.03 -1.24 -0.33
CA LEU A 94 -3.58 -1.37 -0.36
C LEU A 94 -3.05 -2.04 0.91
N LEU A 95 -3.72 -1.83 2.05
CA LEU A 95 -3.42 -2.57 3.28
C LEU A 95 -3.76 -4.06 3.12
N VAL A 96 -4.86 -4.40 2.46
CA VAL A 96 -5.24 -5.81 2.20
C VAL A 96 -4.23 -6.50 1.28
N SER A 97 -3.71 -5.80 0.26
CA SER A 97 -2.64 -6.33 -0.60
C SER A 97 -1.33 -6.54 0.17
N ALA A 98 -0.91 -5.54 0.94
CA ALA A 98 0.28 -5.64 1.79
C ALA A 98 0.14 -6.77 2.82
N LEU A 99 -1.06 -6.95 3.38
CA LEU A 99 -1.36 -8.05 4.31
C LEU A 99 -1.11 -9.42 3.67
N ALA A 100 -1.52 -9.64 2.42
CA ALA A 100 -1.27 -10.91 1.73
C ALA A 100 0.24 -11.20 1.61
N TYR A 101 1.04 -10.19 1.27
CA TYR A 101 2.50 -10.31 1.18
C TYR A 101 3.15 -10.53 2.55
N VAL A 102 2.66 -9.83 3.59
CA VAL A 102 3.09 -10.00 4.98
C VAL A 102 2.78 -11.41 5.48
N LEU A 103 1.57 -11.91 5.24
CA LEU A 103 1.17 -13.27 5.62
C LEU A 103 2.01 -14.33 4.91
N PHE A 104 2.30 -14.13 3.61
CA PHE A 104 3.20 -15.01 2.86
C PHE A 104 4.63 -14.98 3.41
N ALA A 105 5.17 -13.79 3.66
CA ALA A 105 6.49 -13.63 4.26
C ALA A 105 6.57 -14.27 5.65
N MET A 106 5.52 -14.12 6.48
CA MET A 106 5.41 -14.77 7.78
C MET A 106 5.34 -16.29 7.66
N GLN A 107 4.58 -16.82 6.71
CA GLN A 107 4.53 -18.26 6.45
C GLN A 107 5.90 -18.82 6.08
N GLN A 108 6.66 -18.10 5.24
CA GLN A 108 8.02 -18.49 4.88
C GLN A 108 8.98 -18.36 6.05
N LEU A 109 8.89 -17.28 6.82
CA LEU A 109 9.65 -17.08 8.05
C LEU A 109 9.41 -18.23 9.05
N PHE A 110 8.16 -18.64 9.25
CA PHE A 110 7.81 -19.72 10.17
C PHE A 110 8.36 -21.08 9.70
N ARG A 111 8.36 -21.33 8.39
CA ARG A 111 8.95 -22.54 7.81
C ARG A 111 10.47 -22.56 7.92
N GLN A 112 11.11 -21.40 7.76
CA GLN A 112 12.57 -21.30 7.66
C GLN A 112 13.25 -21.28 9.02
N PHE A 113 12.59 -20.71 10.05
CA PHE A 113 13.22 -20.56 11.35
C PHE A 113 13.12 -21.80 12.24
N GLY A 114 12.12 -22.69 12.10
CA GLY A 114 12.03 -23.99 12.79
C GLY A 114 12.15 -24.02 14.34
N ALA A 115 12.54 -22.91 14.98
CA ALA A 115 12.87 -22.76 16.38
C ALA A 115 12.96 -21.26 16.70
N VAL A 116 11.90 -20.73 17.31
CA VAL A 116 11.80 -20.11 18.64
C VAL A 116 10.39 -19.51 18.64
N GLU A 117 9.41 -20.29 19.10
CA GLU A 117 7.97 -19.93 19.07
C GLU A 117 7.71 -18.53 19.64
N LEU A 118 8.51 -18.11 20.63
CA LEU A 118 8.40 -16.80 21.27
C LEU A 118 8.71 -15.62 20.32
N ASN A 119 9.76 -15.69 19.50
CA ASN A 119 10.14 -14.60 18.59
C ASN A 119 9.16 -14.47 17.43
N VAL A 120 8.68 -15.62 16.95
CA VAL A 120 7.63 -15.71 15.93
C VAL A 120 6.33 -15.11 16.44
N ALA A 121 5.87 -15.52 17.63
CA ALA A 121 4.64 -15.00 18.24
C ALA A 121 4.73 -13.50 18.53
N LEU A 122 5.87 -13.02 19.05
CA LEU A 122 6.09 -11.59 19.29
C LEU A 122 6.09 -10.77 18.00
N THR A 123 6.77 -11.25 16.95
CA THR A 123 6.79 -10.56 15.64
C THR A 123 5.39 -10.51 15.02
N ALA A 124 4.66 -11.63 15.07
CA ALA A 124 3.27 -11.73 14.62
C ALA A 124 2.35 -10.79 15.40
N LEU A 125 2.50 -10.74 16.72
CA LEU A 125 1.73 -9.87 17.60
C LEU A 125 2.02 -8.40 17.29
N ILE A 126 3.28 -7.99 17.20
CA ILE A 126 3.66 -6.60 16.91
C ILE A 126 3.08 -6.16 15.55
N ILE A 127 3.26 -6.96 14.51
CA ILE A 127 2.75 -6.63 13.17
C ILE A 127 1.23 -6.63 13.15
N GLY A 128 0.59 -7.64 13.74
CA GLY A 128 -0.87 -7.75 13.83
C GLY A 128 -1.50 -6.60 14.61
N SER A 129 -0.94 -6.25 15.76
CA SER A 129 -1.37 -5.11 16.57
C SER A 129 -1.17 -3.79 15.82
N ALA A 130 -0.04 -3.60 15.13
CA ALA A 130 0.19 -2.40 14.31
C ALA A 130 -0.85 -2.27 13.19
N LEU A 131 -1.20 -3.37 12.52
CA LEU A 131 -2.22 -3.41 11.47
C LEU A 131 -3.62 -3.10 12.02
N LEU A 132 -3.98 -3.70 13.16
CA LEU A 132 -5.26 -3.44 13.84
C LEU A 132 -5.36 -1.98 14.27
N MET A 133 -4.29 -1.44 14.86
CA MET A 133 -4.21 -0.05 15.30
C MET A 133 -4.33 0.90 14.11
N LEU A 134 -3.63 0.63 13.01
CA LEU A 134 -3.74 1.42 11.77
C LEU A 134 -5.14 1.37 11.17
N SER A 135 -5.82 0.22 11.23
CA SER A 135 -7.20 0.05 10.77
C SER A 135 -8.21 0.82 11.63
N ALA A 136 -8.05 0.76 12.96
CA ALA A 136 -8.91 1.45 13.92
C ALA A 136 -8.74 2.98 13.84
N PHE A 137 -7.49 3.45 13.74
CA PHE A 137 -7.17 4.87 13.68
C PHE A 137 -7.07 5.42 12.25
N TRP A 138 -7.55 4.68 11.25
CA TRP A 138 -7.42 5.01 9.83
C TRP A 138 -7.91 6.43 9.50
N HIS A 139 -9.10 6.82 9.98
CA HIS A 139 -9.66 8.16 9.73
C HIS A 139 -8.88 9.28 10.41
N GLN A 140 -8.24 9.01 11.55
CA GLN A 140 -7.38 9.99 12.24
C GLN A 140 -6.03 10.12 11.52
N ALA A 141 -5.41 8.99 11.18
CA ALA A 141 -4.16 8.95 10.44
C ALA A 141 -4.32 9.63 9.07
N ARG A 142 -5.42 9.37 8.35
CA ARG A 142 -5.75 10.09 7.11
C ARG A 142 -5.81 11.60 7.31
N ARG A 143 -6.55 12.07 8.32
CA ARG A 143 -6.66 13.51 8.61
C ARG A 143 -5.30 14.14 8.89
N ALA A 144 -4.42 13.44 9.61
CA ALA A 144 -3.07 13.91 9.89
C ALA A 144 -2.23 14.09 8.62
N ILE A 145 -2.40 13.22 7.62
CA ILE A 145 -1.66 13.31 6.34
C ILE A 145 -2.30 14.28 5.35
N VAL A 146 -3.64 14.37 5.30
CA VAL A 146 -4.36 15.21 4.32
C VAL A 146 -4.42 16.68 4.75
N ARG A 147 -4.43 16.99 6.04
CA ARG A 147 -4.43 18.38 6.54
C ARG A 147 -3.25 19.23 6.06
N PRO A 148 -1.99 18.76 6.09
CA PRO A 148 -0.85 19.56 5.63
C PRO A 148 -0.72 19.67 4.11
N LEU A 149 -1.50 18.92 3.31
CA LEU A 149 -1.41 18.97 1.85
C LEU A 149 -1.98 20.28 1.28
N PRO A 150 -1.42 20.82 0.18
CA PRO A 150 -1.92 22.02 -0.52
C PRO A 150 -3.37 21.86 -1.00
N GLU A 151 -4.13 22.96 -1.08
CA GLU A 151 -5.56 22.92 -1.46
C GLU A 151 -5.83 22.27 -2.82
N SER A 152 -4.92 22.45 -3.80
CA SER A 152 -5.02 21.83 -5.13
C SER A 152 -4.97 20.30 -5.12
N LEU A 153 -4.23 19.71 -4.18
CA LEU A 153 -4.21 18.27 -3.93
C LEU A 153 -5.39 17.85 -3.04
N ARG A 154 -5.76 18.67 -2.05
CA ARG A 154 -6.86 18.42 -1.12
C ARG A 154 -8.20 18.32 -1.86
N ASP A 155 -8.42 19.19 -2.83
CA ASP A 155 -9.61 19.16 -3.68
C ASP A 155 -9.70 17.85 -4.44
N ARG A 156 -8.58 17.27 -4.90
CA ARG A 156 -8.52 16.01 -5.66
C ARG A 156 -8.80 14.77 -4.83
N LEU A 157 -8.82 14.89 -3.51
CA LEU A 157 -9.01 13.78 -2.59
C LEU A 157 -10.47 13.67 -2.12
N PRO A 158 -10.91 12.47 -1.67
CA PRO A 158 -12.26 12.25 -1.16
C PRO A 158 -12.59 13.18 0.02
N ILE A 159 -13.81 13.70 0.06
CA ILE A 159 -14.30 14.65 1.07
C ILE A 159 -14.03 14.10 2.49
N LEU A 160 -13.32 14.86 3.33
CA LEU A 160 -12.94 14.46 4.68
C LEU A 160 -14.13 14.43 5.65
N ASP A 161 -15.07 15.36 5.49
CA ASP A 161 -16.25 15.51 6.35
C ASP A 161 -17.49 15.67 5.47
N ARG A 162 -18.32 14.62 5.41
CA ARG A 162 -19.68 14.76 4.88
C ARG A 162 -20.51 15.41 5.98
N SER A 163 -20.71 16.73 5.93
CA SER A 163 -21.68 17.41 6.78
C SER A 163 -23.06 16.80 6.48
N VAL A 164 -23.60 16.02 7.41
CA VAL A 164 -24.98 15.52 7.32
C VAL A 164 -25.88 16.77 7.28
N PRO A 165 -26.68 16.99 6.23
CA PRO A 165 -27.63 18.08 6.22
C PRO A 165 -28.57 17.89 7.41
N VAL A 166 -28.59 18.83 8.35
CA VAL A 166 -29.58 18.86 9.41
C VAL A 166 -30.93 19.06 8.71
N THR A 167 -31.71 18.01 8.59
CA THR A 167 -33.12 18.11 8.17
C THR A 167 -33.84 18.92 9.23
N GLN A 168 -34.14 20.19 8.93
CA GLN A 168 -35.05 21.00 9.73
C GLN A 168 -36.41 20.29 9.80
N PRO A 169 -36.98 20.05 10.99
CA PRO A 169 -38.35 19.56 11.10
C PRO A 169 -39.27 20.61 10.48
N ALA A 170 -40.13 20.17 9.55
CA ALA A 170 -41.19 21.02 9.02
C ALA A 170 -42.10 21.44 10.20
N ALA A 171 -42.22 22.75 10.39
CA ALA A 171 -43.10 23.39 11.37
C ALA A 171 -44.56 23.32 10.92
#